data_AF-A0A166SAY7-F1
#
_entry.id   AF-A0A166SAY7-F1
#
_cell.length_a   1.000
_cell.length_b   1.000
_cell.length_c   1.000
_cell.angle_alpha   90.00
_cell.angle_beta   90.00
_cell.angle_gamma   90.00
#
_symmetry.space_group_name_H-M   'P 1'
#
loop_
_entity.id
_entity.type
_entity.pdbx_description
1 polymer ?
#
loop_
_entity_poly.entity_id
_entity_poly.type
_entity_poly.pdbx_seq_one_letter_code
_entity_poly.pdbx_strand_id
1 'polypeptide(L)'
;IFGILLTEKTTEVYQLDRAGAIYTSRVDIHEDPCTFVRMILCITSMDHQALGVDDPIYWSPGKRYIKVGDVNCVIIGGRSGFLRRPIRGKCTTCWDVKVPGSEKHLFIKDFWKAEKRPYESDYLQDAVGVVGAAQMIASIKNQSSINTQRKVALDPFLSDDISAAIGDRELCRVVTENCGRPISHFPDPTQLLRAMHDAINGHRGLFQKYILHRDVSMMNVLVCPTDSPGRFRGVLFGLDLAVRLDRDETLPKCDYRTGTRFYQSIHVLQAAGQHDHLDDLESFFYLFCMLCFGY
;
A
#
# COMPACT_ATOMS: atom_id res chain seq x y z
N ILE A 1 -6.41 -15.98 -1.76
CA ILE A 1 -5.84 -17.18 -2.42
C ILE A 1 -6.23 -18.39 -1.60
N PHE A 2 -6.82 -19.40 -2.22
CA PHE A 2 -7.09 -20.68 -1.58
C PHE A 2 -6.00 -21.70 -1.90
N GLY A 3 -5.72 -22.60 -0.97
CA GLY A 3 -4.83 -23.74 -1.17
C GLY A 3 -5.33 -24.95 -0.38
N ILE A 4 -5.07 -26.15 -0.91
CA ILE A 4 -5.36 -27.41 -0.21
C ILE A 4 -4.02 -28.01 0.21
N LEU A 5 -3.90 -28.37 1.50
CA LEU A 5 -2.84 -29.23 1.99
C LEU A 5 -3.38 -30.64 2.09
N LEU A 6 -2.96 -31.51 1.17
CA LEU A 6 -3.37 -32.91 1.11
C LEU A 6 -2.20 -33.82 1.53
N THR A 7 -2.48 -34.76 2.41
CA THR A 7 -1.60 -35.88 2.78
C THR A 7 -2.22 -37.21 2.36
N GLU A 8 -1.55 -38.32 2.64
CA GLU A 8 -2.08 -39.67 2.38
C GLU A 8 -3.41 -39.94 3.11
N LYS A 9 -3.63 -39.29 4.26
CA LYS A 9 -4.80 -39.54 5.11
C LYS A 9 -5.69 -38.33 5.31
N THR A 10 -5.15 -37.12 5.14
CA THR A 10 -5.86 -35.93 5.61
C THR A 10 -5.79 -34.77 4.65
N THR A 11 -6.79 -33.89 4.74
CA THR A 11 -6.88 -32.66 3.96
C THR A 11 -7.16 -31.45 4.87
N GLU A 12 -6.62 -30.29 4.50
CA GLU A 12 -6.87 -28.99 5.12
C GLU A 12 -7.01 -27.93 4.03
N VAL A 13 -7.97 -27.02 4.16
CA VAL A 13 -8.12 -25.87 3.26
C VAL A 13 -7.53 -24.63 3.93
N TYR A 14 -6.67 -23.92 3.20
CA TYR A 14 -6.05 -22.67 3.61
C TYR A 14 -6.60 -21.53 2.76
N GLN A 15 -6.99 -20.44 3.41
CA GLN A 15 -7.19 -19.14 2.77
C GLN A 15 -6.07 -18.20 3.20
N LEU A 16 -5.26 -17.77 2.23
CA LEU A 16 -4.24 -16.75 2.40
C LEU A 16 -4.71 -15.42 1.82
N ASP A 17 -4.63 -14.37 2.62
CA ASP A 17 -4.98 -13.00 2.26
C ASP A 17 -4.04 -11.99 2.93
N ARG A 18 -4.40 -10.71 2.88
CA ARG A 18 -3.52 -9.63 3.39
C ARG A 18 -3.56 -9.47 4.92
N ALA A 19 -4.48 -10.12 5.61
CA ALA A 19 -4.53 -10.16 7.07
C ALA A 19 -3.80 -11.39 7.62
N GLY A 20 -3.61 -12.44 6.84
CA GLY A 20 -2.81 -13.62 7.20
C GLY A 20 -3.30 -14.88 6.48
N ALA A 21 -3.06 -16.02 7.12
CA ALA A 21 -3.64 -17.29 6.71
C ALA A 21 -4.67 -17.74 7.75
N ILE A 22 -5.79 -18.26 7.28
CA ILE A 22 -6.75 -19.05 8.05
C ILE A 22 -6.86 -20.42 7.42
N TYR A 23 -7.17 -21.43 8.22
CA TYR A 23 -7.27 -22.81 7.75
C TYR A 23 -8.35 -23.56 8.50
N THR A 24 -8.92 -24.56 7.82
CA THR A 24 -9.90 -25.46 8.42
C THR A 24 -9.22 -26.44 9.38
N SER A 25 -9.99 -27.07 10.27
CA SER A 25 -9.52 -28.28 10.93
C SER A 25 -9.15 -29.35 9.91
N ARG A 26 -8.24 -30.23 10.30
CA ARG A 26 -7.82 -31.38 9.49
C ARG A 26 -8.93 -32.42 9.40
N VAL A 27 -9.24 -32.85 8.18
CA VAL A 27 -10.25 -33.88 7.89
C VAL A 27 -9.56 -35.14 7.41
N ASP A 28 -9.89 -36.31 7.97
CA ASP A 28 -9.44 -37.60 7.43
C ASP A 28 -10.27 -37.97 6.20
N ILE A 29 -9.61 -38.16 5.06
CA ILE A 29 -10.28 -38.37 3.77
C ILE A 29 -10.85 -39.78 3.61
N HIS A 30 -10.38 -40.74 4.42
CA HIS A 30 -10.86 -42.12 4.40
C HIS A 30 -12.06 -42.28 5.33
N GLU A 31 -12.12 -41.51 6.42
CA GLU A 31 -13.27 -41.49 7.34
C GLU A 31 -14.42 -40.59 6.83
N ASP A 32 -14.11 -39.42 6.26
CA ASP A 32 -15.12 -38.48 5.71
C ASP A 32 -14.76 -38.02 4.28
N PRO A 33 -14.90 -38.92 3.28
CA PRO A 33 -14.64 -38.59 1.87
C PRO A 33 -15.64 -37.55 1.33
N CYS A 34 -16.84 -37.46 1.91
CA CYS A 34 -17.85 -36.49 1.47
C CYS A 34 -17.40 -35.06 1.74
N THR A 35 -16.85 -34.78 2.93
CA THR A 35 -16.31 -33.46 3.24
C THR A 35 -15.12 -33.11 2.35
N PHE A 36 -14.25 -34.06 2.04
CA PHE A 36 -13.15 -33.85 1.09
C PHE A 36 -13.65 -33.42 -0.30
N VAL A 37 -14.64 -34.12 -0.87
CA VAL A 37 -15.24 -33.75 -2.16
C VAL A 37 -15.90 -32.36 -2.09
N ARG A 38 -16.60 -32.04 -0.99
CA ARG A 38 -17.19 -30.71 -0.78
C ARG A 38 -16.13 -29.60 -0.76
N MET A 39 -14.99 -29.82 -0.12
CA MET A 39 -13.88 -28.87 -0.09
C MET A 39 -13.35 -28.57 -1.51
N ILE A 40 -13.14 -29.60 -2.32
CA ILE A 40 -12.71 -29.44 -3.73
C ILE A 40 -13.76 -28.65 -4.51
N LEU A 41 -15.02 -29.09 -4.45
CA LEU A 41 -16.11 -28.45 -5.18
C LEU A 41 -16.24 -26.97 -4.80
N CYS A 42 -16.19 -26.65 -3.50
CA CYS A 42 -16.24 -25.29 -2.99
C CYS A 42 -15.17 -24.40 -3.65
N ILE A 43 -13.91 -24.84 -3.66
CA ILE A 43 -12.80 -24.05 -4.23
C ILE A 43 -12.92 -23.93 -5.77
N THR A 44 -13.32 -25.01 -6.45
CA THR A 44 -13.43 -25.02 -7.92
C THR A 44 -14.66 -24.30 -8.47
N SER A 45 -15.68 -24.07 -7.65
CA SER A 45 -16.95 -23.43 -8.06
C SER A 45 -17.07 -21.97 -7.62
N MET A 46 -16.08 -21.44 -6.88
CA MET A 46 -16.02 -20.03 -6.53
C MET A 46 -16.01 -19.15 -7.78
N ASP A 47 -16.80 -18.08 -7.76
CA ASP A 47 -16.69 -17.04 -8.77
C ASP A 47 -15.35 -16.31 -8.69
N HIS A 48 -15.02 -15.56 -9.74
CA HIS A 48 -13.76 -14.84 -9.83
C HIS A 48 -13.59 -13.76 -8.75
N GLN A 49 -14.67 -13.16 -8.26
CA GLN A 49 -14.63 -12.17 -7.18
C GLN A 49 -14.27 -12.84 -5.84
N ALA A 50 -14.85 -14.00 -5.55
CA ALA A 50 -14.52 -14.83 -4.39
C ALA A 50 -13.07 -15.35 -4.44
N LEU A 51 -12.53 -15.56 -5.64
CA LEU A 51 -11.11 -15.87 -5.86
C LEU A 51 -10.18 -14.65 -5.71
N GLY A 52 -10.74 -13.45 -5.52
CA GLY A 52 -10.00 -12.21 -5.27
C GLY A 52 -9.63 -11.43 -6.53
N VAL A 53 -10.35 -11.62 -7.64
CA VAL A 53 -10.21 -10.76 -8.83
C VAL A 53 -10.75 -9.36 -8.52
N ASP A 54 -9.95 -8.34 -8.85
CA ASP A 54 -10.28 -6.93 -8.65
C ASP A 54 -10.99 -6.39 -9.90
N ASP A 55 -12.33 -6.38 -9.90
CA ASP A 55 -13.16 -5.97 -11.04
C ASP A 55 -12.85 -4.57 -11.63
N PRO A 56 -12.44 -3.56 -10.84
CA PRO A 56 -11.97 -2.30 -11.39
C PRO A 56 -10.83 -2.43 -12.39
N ILE A 57 -10.07 -3.54 -12.40
CA ILE A 57 -8.96 -3.77 -13.32
C ILE A 57 -9.35 -4.85 -14.33
N TYR A 58 -9.40 -4.47 -15.61
CA TYR A 58 -9.87 -5.37 -16.66
C TYR A 58 -9.06 -5.24 -17.95
N TRP A 59 -9.25 -6.20 -18.86
CA TRP A 59 -8.58 -6.25 -20.16
C TRP A 59 -9.57 -5.92 -21.28
N SER A 60 -9.12 -5.10 -22.23
CA SER A 60 -9.88 -4.75 -23.43
C SER A 60 -8.90 -4.46 -24.57
N PRO A 61 -9.23 -4.88 -25.80
CA PRO A 61 -8.33 -5.59 -26.74
C PRO A 61 -6.83 -5.26 -26.57
N GLY A 62 -6.10 -6.17 -25.90
CA GLY A 62 -4.64 -6.12 -25.73
C GLY A 62 -4.09 -5.10 -24.72
N LYS A 63 -4.96 -4.29 -24.11
CA LYS A 63 -4.59 -3.31 -23.09
C LYS A 63 -5.27 -3.62 -21.76
N ARG A 64 -4.61 -3.21 -20.68
CA ARG A 64 -5.13 -3.32 -19.32
C ARG A 64 -5.62 -1.95 -18.86
N TYR A 65 -6.78 -1.92 -18.22
CA TYR A 65 -7.45 -0.71 -17.78
C TYR A 65 -7.70 -0.78 -16.28
N ILE A 66 -7.86 0.40 -15.68
CA ILE A 66 -8.30 0.56 -14.30
C ILE A 66 -9.36 1.64 -14.23
N LYS A 67 -10.49 1.33 -13.61
CA LYS A 67 -11.61 2.24 -13.46
C LYS A 67 -11.37 3.22 -12.30
N VAL A 68 -11.51 4.51 -12.59
CA VAL A 68 -11.41 5.63 -11.64
C VAL A 68 -12.67 6.48 -11.77
N GLY A 69 -13.62 6.32 -10.84
CA GLY A 69 -14.97 6.86 -11.01
C GLY A 69 -15.61 6.27 -12.28
N ASP A 70 -16.04 7.14 -13.19
CA ASP A 70 -16.60 6.73 -14.49
C ASP A 70 -15.56 6.66 -15.62
N VAL A 71 -14.29 6.93 -15.33
CA VAL A 71 -13.21 6.98 -16.32
C VAL A 71 -12.43 5.67 -16.35
N ASN A 72 -12.21 5.13 -17.55
CA ASN A 72 -11.42 3.93 -17.78
C ASN A 72 -9.99 4.28 -18.17
N CYS A 73 -9.09 4.40 -17.21
CA CYS A 73 -7.70 4.77 -17.46
C CYS A 73 -6.89 3.58 -18.00
N VAL A 74 -6.00 3.84 -18.97
CA VAL A 74 -5.11 2.81 -19.53
C VAL A 74 -3.90 2.65 -18.60
N ILE A 75 -3.61 1.42 -18.15
CA ILE A 75 -2.40 1.13 -17.37
C ILE A 75 -1.20 1.15 -18.30
N ILE A 76 -0.26 2.05 -18.04
CA ILE A 76 0.93 2.24 -18.87
C ILE A 76 1.84 1.02 -18.76
N GLY A 77 2.23 0.45 -19.90
CA GLY A 77 3.02 -0.78 -19.98
C GLY A 77 2.28 -2.05 -19.52
N GLY A 78 0.97 -1.98 -19.24
CA GLY A 78 0.13 -3.13 -18.88
C GLY A 78 0.43 -3.77 -17.51
N ARG A 79 1.33 -3.18 -16.71
CA ARG A 79 1.77 -3.72 -15.40
C ARG A 79 1.80 -2.63 -14.33
N SER A 80 1.77 -3.03 -13.07
CA SER A 80 1.97 -2.12 -11.95
C SER A 80 3.35 -1.47 -12.04
N GLY A 81 3.43 -0.15 -11.84
CA GLY A 81 4.69 0.56 -11.69
C GLY A 81 5.40 0.19 -10.38
N PHE A 82 4.63 -0.23 -9.38
CA PHE A 82 5.15 -0.73 -8.11
C PHE A 82 4.24 -1.80 -7.50
N LEU A 83 4.84 -2.80 -6.85
CA LEU A 83 4.14 -3.86 -6.14
C LEU A 83 4.96 -4.29 -4.91
N ARG A 84 4.41 -4.12 -3.71
CA ARG A 84 4.95 -4.76 -2.51
C ARG A 84 4.55 -6.24 -2.47
N ARG A 85 5.57 -7.11 -2.44
CA ARG A 85 5.43 -8.58 -2.47
C ARG A 85 5.12 -9.30 -1.14
N PRO A 86 5.19 -8.71 0.07
CA PRO A 86 4.80 -9.44 1.29
C PRO A 86 3.38 -10.01 1.18
N ILE A 87 3.17 -11.21 1.72
CA ILE A 87 1.87 -11.90 1.71
C ILE A 87 0.88 -11.12 2.58
N ARG A 88 1.26 -10.82 3.81
CA ARG A 88 0.50 -10.05 4.81
C ARG A 88 0.92 -8.58 4.82
N GLY A 89 -0.02 -7.68 5.07
CA GLY A 89 0.25 -6.26 5.31
C GLY A 89 -0.50 -5.34 4.34
N LYS A 90 0.10 -4.18 4.04
CA LYS A 90 -0.50 -3.16 3.18
C LYS A 90 -0.58 -3.60 1.71
N CYS A 91 0.41 -4.37 1.28
CA CYS A 91 0.52 -4.92 -0.08
C CYS A 91 0.25 -3.85 -1.16
N THR A 92 0.87 -2.68 -0.96
CA THR A 92 0.70 -1.51 -1.81
C THR A 92 1.04 -1.84 -3.26
N THR A 93 0.12 -1.52 -4.15
CA THR A 93 0.29 -1.61 -5.60
C THR A 93 0.06 -0.24 -6.18
N CYS A 94 1.01 0.25 -6.98
CA CYS A 94 0.86 1.52 -7.65
C CYS A 94 0.81 1.35 -9.18
N TRP A 95 -0.04 2.15 -9.80
CA TRP A 95 -0.33 2.12 -11.22
C TRP A 95 -0.05 3.50 -11.82
N ASP A 96 0.76 3.54 -12.88
CA ASP A 96 0.85 4.71 -13.75
C ASP A 96 -0.17 4.54 -14.87
N VAL A 97 -1.05 5.53 -15.03
CA VAL A 97 -2.19 5.41 -15.93
C VAL A 97 -2.34 6.65 -16.81
N LYS A 98 -2.73 6.43 -18.06
CA LYS A 98 -3.09 7.50 -19.01
C LYS A 98 -4.60 7.69 -19.05
N VAL A 99 -5.05 8.94 -18.91
CA VAL A 99 -6.46 9.30 -19.04
C VAL A 99 -6.86 9.25 -20.53
N PRO A 100 -7.95 8.57 -20.93
CA PRO A 100 -8.37 8.53 -22.33
C PRO A 100 -8.61 9.93 -22.90
N GLY A 101 -8.15 10.16 -24.13
CA GLY A 101 -8.33 11.45 -24.81
C GLY A 101 -7.53 12.62 -24.22
N SER A 102 -6.61 12.36 -23.28
CA SER A 102 -5.77 13.38 -22.66
C SER A 102 -4.31 12.93 -22.61
N GLU A 103 -3.38 13.90 -22.59
CA GLU A 103 -1.98 13.65 -22.23
C GLU A 103 -1.75 13.63 -20.71
N LYS A 104 -2.82 13.79 -19.91
CA LYS A 104 -2.74 13.70 -18.46
C LYS A 104 -2.49 12.25 -18.02
N HIS A 105 -1.45 12.08 -17.22
CA HIS A 105 -1.17 10.83 -16.51
C HIS A 105 -1.56 10.99 -15.03
N LEU A 106 -2.02 9.90 -14.42
CA LEU A 106 -2.34 9.82 -13.00
C LEU A 106 -1.55 8.70 -12.33
N PHE A 107 -1.35 8.82 -11.03
CA PHE A 107 -0.76 7.78 -10.21
C PHE A 107 -1.83 7.24 -9.25
N ILE A 108 -2.09 5.94 -9.31
CA ILE A 108 -3.10 5.28 -8.48
C ILE A 108 -2.38 4.37 -7.50
N LYS A 109 -2.71 4.45 -6.21
CA LYS A 109 -2.20 3.58 -5.15
C LYS A 109 -3.35 2.79 -4.53
N ASP A 110 -3.28 1.47 -4.67
CA ASP A 110 -4.14 0.51 -3.97
C ASP A 110 -3.40 -0.10 -2.80
N PHE A 111 -4.04 -0.16 -1.64
CA PHE A 111 -3.43 -0.72 -0.43
C PHE A 111 -4.45 -1.15 0.62
N TRP A 112 -4.01 -2.03 1.51
CA TRP A 112 -4.80 -2.56 2.62
C TRP A 112 -4.46 -1.85 3.93
N LYS A 113 -5.36 -0.96 4.33
CA LYS A 113 -5.29 -0.20 5.58
C LYS A 113 -5.73 -1.08 6.75
N ALA A 114 -4.99 -1.08 7.85
CA ALA A 114 -5.46 -1.72 9.08
C ALA A 114 -6.63 -0.93 9.67
N GLU A 115 -7.68 -1.60 10.14
CA GLU A 115 -8.94 -1.00 10.61
C GLU A 115 -8.73 0.21 11.54
N LYS A 116 -7.88 0.06 12.57
CA LYS A 116 -7.62 1.09 13.60
C LYS A 116 -6.74 2.26 13.15
N ARG A 117 -6.18 2.22 11.94
CA ARG A 117 -5.39 3.35 11.41
C ARG A 117 -6.33 4.41 10.81
N PRO A 118 -5.93 5.68 10.78
CA PRO A 118 -6.57 6.69 9.94
C PRO A 118 -6.38 6.41 8.45
N TYR A 119 -7.20 7.01 7.59
CA TYR A 119 -7.04 6.88 6.13
C TYR A 119 -5.93 7.81 5.64
N GLU A 120 -5.07 7.31 4.76
CA GLU A 120 -4.06 8.14 4.08
C GLU A 120 -4.68 9.33 3.36
N SER A 121 -5.88 9.16 2.79
CA SER A 121 -6.58 10.23 2.09
C SER A 121 -6.96 11.40 2.98
N ASP A 122 -7.10 11.21 4.31
CA ASP A 122 -7.34 12.31 5.23
C ASP A 122 -6.10 13.21 5.35
N TYR A 123 -4.90 12.62 5.45
CA TYR A 123 -3.65 13.37 5.46
C TYR A 123 -3.38 14.04 4.13
N LEU A 124 -3.65 13.35 3.02
CA LEU A 124 -3.48 13.93 1.69
C LEU A 124 -4.44 15.09 1.43
N GLN A 125 -5.65 15.04 1.99
CA GLN A 125 -6.60 16.14 1.92
C GLN A 125 -6.09 17.39 2.65
N ASP A 126 -5.48 17.22 3.83
CA ASP A 126 -4.87 18.30 4.60
C ASP A 126 -3.60 18.87 3.92
N ALA A 127 -2.90 18.01 3.18
CA ALA A 127 -1.68 18.31 2.43
C ALA A 127 -1.93 18.93 1.04
N VAL A 128 -3.18 19.13 0.61
CA VAL A 128 -3.48 19.81 -0.66
C VAL A 128 -2.85 21.21 -0.65
N GLY A 129 -2.11 21.52 -1.71
CA GLY A 129 -1.35 22.76 -1.87
C GLY A 129 0.03 22.75 -1.20
N VAL A 130 0.40 21.69 -0.48
CA VAL A 130 1.76 21.52 0.03
C VAL A 130 2.71 21.17 -1.12
N VAL A 131 3.49 22.18 -1.50
CA VAL A 131 4.59 22.08 -2.45
C VAL A 131 5.56 20.96 -2.05
N GLY A 132 5.87 20.06 -2.99
CA GLY A 132 6.79 18.92 -2.76
C GLY A 132 6.14 17.69 -2.10
N ALA A 133 4.85 17.74 -1.76
CA ALA A 133 4.07 16.60 -1.31
C ALA A 133 3.08 16.13 -2.38
N ALA A 134 2.68 14.85 -2.33
CA ALA A 134 1.76 14.26 -3.29
C ALA A 134 0.38 14.94 -3.26
N GLN A 135 -0.13 15.31 -4.44
CA GLN A 135 -1.40 16.00 -4.58
C GLN A 135 -2.51 15.03 -4.97
N MET A 136 -3.42 14.77 -4.02
CA MET A 136 -4.56 13.87 -4.22
C MET A 136 -5.64 14.53 -5.07
N ILE A 137 -6.19 13.75 -6.01
CA ILE A 137 -7.30 14.11 -6.89
C ILE A 137 -8.59 13.44 -6.40
N ALA A 138 -8.50 12.16 -6.02
CA ALA A 138 -9.64 11.37 -5.57
C ALA A 138 -9.19 10.26 -4.64
N SER A 139 -10.12 9.72 -3.85
CA SER A 139 -9.89 8.51 -3.07
C SER A 139 -11.15 7.68 -2.93
N ILE A 140 -10.96 6.38 -2.70
CA ILE A 140 -11.99 5.44 -2.31
C ILE A 140 -11.55 4.86 -0.96
N LYS A 141 -12.33 5.13 0.08
CA LYS A 141 -12.15 4.55 1.41
C LYS A 141 -13.00 3.31 1.51
N ASN A 142 -12.47 2.25 2.13
CA ASN A 142 -13.18 1.00 2.41
C ASN A 142 -13.95 0.45 1.19
N GLN A 143 -13.23 0.19 0.11
CA GLN A 143 -13.79 -0.45 -1.08
C GLN A 143 -14.24 -1.88 -0.79
N SER A 144 -13.55 -2.55 0.14
CA SER A 144 -13.82 -3.91 0.61
C SER A 144 -13.05 -4.14 1.91
N SER A 145 -13.46 -5.13 2.71
CA SER A 145 -12.69 -5.60 3.87
C SER A 145 -12.29 -7.06 3.71
N ILE A 146 -11.24 -7.48 4.40
CA ILE A 146 -10.80 -8.87 4.37
C ILE A 146 -11.84 -9.77 5.03
N ASN A 147 -12.48 -9.32 6.11
CA ASN A 147 -13.57 -10.07 6.72
C ASN A 147 -14.74 -10.25 5.76
N THR A 148 -15.12 -9.23 5.00
CA THR A 148 -16.16 -9.37 3.95
C THR A 148 -15.74 -10.40 2.91
N GLN A 149 -14.48 -10.38 2.44
CA GLN A 149 -13.98 -11.34 1.46
C GLN A 149 -13.86 -12.78 2.01
N ARG A 150 -13.59 -12.95 3.31
CA ARG A 150 -13.54 -14.25 3.98
C ARG A 150 -14.93 -14.87 4.17
N LYS A 151 -15.92 -14.05 4.55
CA LYS A 151 -17.31 -14.50 4.75
C LYS A 151 -17.92 -15.06 3.48
N VAL A 152 -17.56 -14.53 2.31
CA VAL A 152 -18.06 -15.05 1.03
C VAL A 152 -17.56 -16.49 0.76
N ALA A 153 -16.41 -16.89 1.30
CA ALA A 153 -15.74 -18.11 0.88
C ALA A 153 -15.71 -19.25 1.91
N LEU A 154 -15.79 -18.96 3.21
CA LEU A 154 -15.64 -19.96 4.27
C LEU A 154 -16.67 -19.85 5.41
N ASP A 155 -17.76 -19.08 5.26
CA ASP A 155 -18.83 -18.98 6.28
C ASP A 155 -19.27 -20.33 6.88
N PRO A 156 -19.39 -21.43 6.11
CA PRO A 156 -19.77 -22.73 6.67
C PRO A 156 -18.69 -23.41 7.54
N PHE A 157 -17.45 -22.91 7.51
CA PHE A 157 -16.27 -23.58 8.06
C PHE A 157 -15.48 -22.71 9.06
N LEU A 158 -15.82 -21.43 9.23
CA LEU A 158 -15.15 -20.53 10.16
C LEU A 158 -15.98 -20.37 11.44
N SER A 159 -15.34 -20.56 12.60
CA SER A 159 -15.91 -20.09 13.87
C SER A 159 -15.67 -18.58 14.03
N ASP A 160 -16.63 -17.89 14.65
CA ASP A 160 -16.58 -16.44 14.92
C ASP A 160 -15.29 -16.01 15.65
N ASP A 161 -14.72 -16.91 16.47
CA ASP A 161 -13.49 -16.69 17.25
C ASP A 161 -12.24 -16.44 16.38
N ILE A 162 -12.16 -17.05 15.18
CA ILE A 162 -10.99 -16.90 14.28
C ILE A 162 -10.97 -15.52 13.62
N SER A 163 -12.15 -14.95 13.31
CA SER A 163 -12.28 -13.62 12.71
C SER A 163 -11.83 -12.53 13.69
N ALA A 164 -12.12 -12.69 14.99
CA ALA A 164 -11.72 -11.73 16.03
C ALA A 164 -10.20 -11.72 16.31
N ALA A 165 -9.51 -12.86 16.16
CA ALA A 165 -8.08 -12.98 16.42
C ALA A 165 -7.20 -12.29 15.35
N ILE A 166 -7.71 -12.11 14.13
CA ILE A 166 -6.98 -11.52 13.01
C ILE A 166 -7.56 -10.15 12.69
N GLY A 167 -6.89 -9.09 13.14
CA GLY A 167 -7.33 -7.72 12.87
C GLY A 167 -7.57 -7.44 11.39
N ASP A 168 -8.73 -6.83 11.09
CA ASP A 168 -9.23 -6.61 9.74
C ASP A 168 -8.41 -5.55 8.98
N ARG A 169 -8.53 -5.58 7.66
CA ARG A 169 -7.98 -4.57 6.77
C ARG A 169 -8.98 -4.19 5.70
N GLU A 170 -8.95 -2.91 5.36
CA GLU A 170 -9.81 -2.30 4.36
C GLU A 170 -9.00 -1.96 3.11
N LEU A 171 -9.50 -2.36 1.95
CA LEU A 171 -8.96 -1.97 0.66
C LEU A 171 -9.26 -0.48 0.42
N CYS A 172 -8.22 0.28 0.17
CA CYS A 172 -8.29 1.71 -0.11
C CYS A 172 -7.61 2.00 -1.44
N ARG A 173 -8.13 3.01 -2.15
CA ARG A 173 -7.54 3.58 -3.36
C ARG A 173 -7.31 5.07 -3.18
N VAL A 174 -6.12 5.53 -3.55
CA VAL A 174 -5.79 6.96 -3.66
C VAL A 174 -5.36 7.24 -5.09
N VAL A 175 -5.86 8.33 -5.66
CA VAL A 175 -5.49 8.81 -6.99
C VAL A 175 -4.83 10.17 -6.83
N THR A 176 -3.60 10.30 -7.29
CA THR A 176 -2.84 11.55 -7.28
C THR A 176 -2.48 11.98 -8.70
N GLU A 177 -2.00 13.21 -8.83
CA GLU A 177 -1.27 13.61 -10.03
C GLU A 177 -0.08 12.65 -10.27
N ASN A 178 0.35 12.48 -11.52
CA ASN A 178 1.52 11.65 -11.78
C ASN A 178 2.77 12.33 -11.20
N CYS A 179 3.29 11.74 -10.12
CA CYS A 179 4.46 12.21 -9.37
C CYS A 179 5.76 11.53 -9.83
N GLY A 180 5.74 10.80 -10.95
CA GLY A 180 6.91 10.15 -11.53
C GLY A 180 7.20 8.75 -10.99
N ARG A 181 8.49 8.42 -10.82
CA ARG A 181 8.97 7.07 -10.46
C ARG A 181 9.71 7.09 -9.13
N PRO A 182 9.86 5.94 -8.42
CA PRO A 182 10.67 5.87 -7.20
C PRO A 182 12.05 6.46 -7.41
N ILE A 183 12.58 7.16 -6.40
CA ILE A 183 13.80 7.95 -6.50
C ILE A 183 14.99 7.16 -7.00
N SER A 184 15.05 5.85 -6.77
CA SER A 184 16.08 4.94 -7.31
C SER A 184 16.21 4.92 -8.84
N HIS A 185 15.25 5.49 -9.56
CA HIS A 185 15.26 5.64 -11.02
C HIS A 185 15.73 7.03 -11.45
N PHE A 186 16.45 7.76 -10.59
CA PHE A 186 17.02 9.06 -10.93
C PHE A 186 17.93 8.91 -12.16
N PRO A 187 17.83 9.80 -13.16
CA PRO A 187 18.64 9.69 -14.38
C PRO A 187 20.09 10.11 -14.17
N ASP A 188 20.34 11.06 -13.26
CA ASP A 188 21.66 11.60 -12.96
C ASP A 188 21.72 12.18 -11.53
N PRO A 189 22.93 12.42 -10.97
CA PRO A 189 23.10 12.93 -9.61
C PRO A 189 22.44 14.30 -9.36
N THR A 190 22.31 15.15 -10.38
CA THR A 190 21.65 16.45 -10.23
C THR A 190 20.16 16.27 -9.99
N GLN A 191 19.53 15.35 -10.72
CA GLN A 191 18.12 15.01 -10.52
C GLN A 191 17.88 14.33 -9.17
N LEU A 192 18.80 13.48 -8.71
CA LEU A 192 18.76 12.92 -7.36
C LEU A 192 18.72 14.03 -6.30
N LEU A 193 19.67 14.97 -6.35
CA LEU A 193 19.76 16.05 -5.36
C LEU A 193 18.55 16.98 -5.41
N ARG A 194 18.06 17.31 -6.61
CA ARG A 194 16.84 18.12 -6.78
C ARG A 194 15.60 17.42 -6.23
N ALA A 195 15.45 16.12 -6.50
CA ALA A 195 14.32 15.35 -6.00
C ALA A 195 14.34 15.21 -4.47
N MET A 196 15.51 14.95 -3.89
CA MET A 196 15.70 14.95 -2.43
C MET A 196 15.35 16.29 -1.81
N HIS A 197 15.88 17.39 -2.37
CA HIS A 197 15.60 18.75 -1.91
C HIS A 197 14.10 19.07 -1.94
N ASP A 198 13.42 18.77 -3.04
CA ASP A 198 11.99 19.05 -3.18
C ASP A 198 11.13 18.19 -2.24
N ALA A 199 11.51 16.92 -2.01
CA ALA A 199 10.83 16.05 -1.06
C ALA A 199 11.04 16.46 0.40
N ILE A 200 12.23 16.96 0.77
CA ILE A 200 12.50 17.53 2.11
C ILE A 200 11.67 18.81 2.30
N ASN A 201 11.51 19.65 1.26
CA ASN A 201 10.61 20.80 1.33
C ASN A 201 9.14 20.36 1.47
N GLY A 202 8.74 19.29 0.79
CA GLY A 202 7.44 18.64 0.98
C GLY A 202 7.22 18.18 2.41
N HIS A 203 8.22 17.50 2.99
CA HIS A 203 8.21 17.08 4.39
C HIS A 203 8.04 18.28 5.35
N ARG A 204 8.81 19.35 5.14
CA ARG A 204 8.68 20.58 5.92
C ARG A 204 7.28 21.18 5.83
N GLY A 205 6.69 21.21 4.64
CA GLY A 205 5.33 21.72 4.43
C GLY A 205 4.26 20.85 5.11
N LEU A 206 4.42 19.52 5.08
CA LEU A 206 3.58 18.60 5.85
C LEU A 206 3.70 18.85 7.35
N PHE A 207 4.92 19.04 7.86
CA PHE A 207 5.16 19.31 9.27
C PHE A 207 4.51 20.64 9.72
N GLN A 208 4.55 21.68 8.87
CA GLN A 208 3.83 22.95 9.12
C GLN A 208 2.30 22.79 9.17
N LYS A 209 1.77 21.74 8.53
CA LYS A 209 0.37 21.31 8.62
C LYS A 209 0.12 20.34 9.78
N TYR A 210 1.10 20.16 10.67
CA TYR A 210 1.05 19.22 11.79
C TYR A 210 0.95 17.76 11.36
N ILE A 211 1.56 17.40 10.22
CA ILE A 211 1.61 16.03 9.72
C ILE A 211 3.05 15.54 9.78
N LEU A 212 3.29 14.49 10.56
CA LEU A 212 4.58 13.79 10.61
C LEU A 212 4.54 12.55 9.71
N HIS A 213 5.54 12.33 8.86
CA HIS A 213 5.48 11.31 7.81
C HIS A 213 5.80 9.90 8.30
N ARG A 214 6.89 9.72 9.06
CA ARG A 214 7.30 8.46 9.71
C ARG A 214 7.61 7.26 8.80
N ASP A 215 7.80 7.47 7.52
CA ASP A 215 8.13 6.39 6.55
C ASP A 215 8.87 6.93 5.32
N VAL A 216 9.81 7.85 5.52
CA VAL A 216 10.68 8.29 4.43
C VAL A 216 11.49 7.08 3.96
N SER A 217 11.38 6.76 2.67
CA SER A 217 12.03 5.60 2.07
C SER A 217 12.20 5.80 0.57
N MET A 218 13.02 4.95 -0.04
CA MET A 218 13.25 4.94 -1.49
C MET A 218 11.97 4.78 -2.31
N MET A 219 10.90 4.25 -1.71
CA MET A 219 9.61 4.07 -2.37
C MET A 219 8.65 5.25 -2.22
N ASN A 220 8.91 6.10 -1.23
CA ASN A 220 8.04 7.21 -0.84
C ASN A 220 8.59 8.57 -1.30
N VAL A 221 9.83 8.59 -1.80
CA VAL A 221 10.37 9.74 -2.54
C VAL A 221 10.35 9.41 -4.03
N LEU A 222 9.69 10.25 -4.82
CA LEU A 222 9.52 10.07 -6.25
C LEU A 222 10.29 11.14 -7.04
N VAL A 223 10.88 10.75 -8.17
CA VAL A 223 11.50 11.64 -9.16
C VAL A 223 10.49 11.89 -10.27
N CYS A 224 10.12 13.16 -10.44
CA CYS A 224 9.22 13.61 -11.49
C CYS A 224 9.95 13.68 -12.84
N PRO A 225 9.34 13.23 -13.95
CA PRO A 225 9.97 13.22 -15.27
C PRO A 225 10.07 14.61 -15.95
N THR A 226 9.68 15.70 -15.28
CA THR A 226 9.61 17.03 -15.90
C THR A 226 10.71 17.96 -15.42
N ASP A 227 11.56 18.38 -16.35
CA ASP A 227 12.55 19.43 -16.14
C ASP A 227 11.99 20.85 -16.34
N SER A 228 10.68 20.99 -16.56
CA SER A 228 10.06 22.30 -16.79
C SER A 228 10.38 23.26 -15.64
N PRO A 229 10.94 24.45 -15.92
CA PRO A 229 11.19 25.46 -14.89
C PRO A 229 9.92 25.75 -14.09
N GLY A 230 10.03 25.77 -12.76
CA GLY A 230 8.89 26.00 -11.84
C GLY A 230 8.07 24.76 -11.47
N ARG A 231 8.39 23.58 -12.01
CA ARG A 231 7.82 22.30 -11.53
C ARG A 231 8.79 21.57 -10.60
N PHE A 232 8.23 20.84 -9.63
CA PHE A 232 8.99 20.03 -8.68
C PHE A 232 9.57 18.80 -9.37
N ARG A 233 10.84 18.51 -9.07
CA ARG A 233 11.57 17.33 -9.54
C ARG A 233 11.45 16.18 -8.55
N GLY A 234 11.05 16.47 -7.31
CA GLY A 234 10.79 15.50 -6.26
C GLY A 234 9.42 15.66 -5.63
N VAL A 235 8.81 14.53 -5.28
CA VAL A 235 7.57 14.50 -4.50
C VAL A 235 7.71 13.49 -3.37
N LEU A 236 7.31 13.91 -2.17
CA LEU A 236 7.11 13.03 -1.03
C LEU A 236 5.68 12.45 -1.05
N PHE A 237 5.62 11.13 -0.99
CA PHE A 237 4.43 10.29 -1.16
C PHE A 237 4.32 9.31 0.02
N GLY A 238 3.13 8.76 0.29
CA GLY A 238 2.98 7.65 1.24
C GLY A 238 2.73 8.08 2.68
N LEU A 239 1.56 8.67 2.93
CA LEU A 239 1.15 9.16 4.26
C LEU A 239 0.38 8.11 5.09
N ASP A 240 0.45 6.84 4.73
CA ASP A 240 -0.30 5.76 5.40
C ASP A 240 0.26 5.37 6.78
N LEU A 241 1.46 5.85 7.13
CA LEU A 241 2.02 5.77 8.49
C LEU A 241 2.10 7.13 9.19
N ALA A 242 1.60 8.17 8.53
CA ALA A 242 1.62 9.51 9.08
C ALA A 242 0.75 9.61 10.33
N VAL A 243 1.03 10.64 11.13
CA VAL A 243 0.21 11.01 12.28
C VAL A 243 -0.03 12.52 12.28
N ARG A 244 -1.16 12.94 12.85
CA ARG A 244 -1.37 14.35 13.16
C ARG A 244 -0.66 14.63 14.48
N LEU A 245 0.05 15.73 14.53
CA LEU A 245 0.65 16.25 15.75
C LEU A 245 -0.35 17.23 16.35
N ASP A 246 -0.81 16.97 17.57
CA ASP A 246 -1.56 17.99 18.28
C ASP A 246 -0.60 18.90 19.05
N ARG A 247 -0.93 20.19 19.16
CA ARG A 247 -0.06 21.14 19.87
C ARG A 247 -0.02 20.85 21.38
N ASP A 248 -1.08 20.25 21.90
CA ASP A 248 -1.27 19.99 23.33
C ASP A 248 -1.00 18.52 23.71
N GLU A 249 -0.71 17.66 22.73
CA GLU A 249 -0.43 16.24 22.96
C GLU A 249 1.08 15.93 22.87
N THR A 250 1.50 14.91 23.63
CA THR A 250 2.86 14.38 23.50
C THR A 250 3.06 13.76 22.12
N LEU A 251 4.20 14.04 21.50
CA LEU A 251 4.62 13.43 20.24
C LEU A 251 4.50 11.89 20.28
N PRO A 252 4.25 11.25 19.12
CA PRO A 252 4.11 9.80 19.04
C PRO A 252 5.35 9.11 19.60
N LYS A 253 5.17 8.08 20.43
CA LYS A 253 6.30 7.26 20.89
C LYS A 253 6.98 6.57 19.70
N CYS A 254 8.31 6.46 19.77
CA CYS A 254 9.07 5.65 18.84
C CYS A 254 8.59 4.19 18.88
N ASP A 255 8.36 3.60 17.71
CA ASP A 255 8.02 2.18 17.54
C ASP A 255 8.86 1.62 16.41
N TYR A 256 9.77 0.70 16.72
CA TYR A 256 10.67 0.06 15.75
C TYR A 256 9.91 -0.69 14.63
N ARG A 257 8.60 -0.91 14.77
CA ARG A 257 7.73 -1.51 13.74
C ARG A 257 7.14 -0.47 12.77
N THR A 258 7.31 0.82 13.04
CA THR A 258 6.85 1.92 12.18
C THR A 258 7.90 2.27 11.14
N GLY A 259 7.49 2.34 9.89
CA GLY A 259 8.33 2.79 8.79
C GLY A 259 9.15 1.66 8.17
N THR A 260 9.98 2.01 7.20
CA THR A 260 10.82 1.07 6.48
C THR A 260 12.16 0.91 7.19
N ARG A 261 12.39 -0.29 7.76
CA ARG A 261 13.48 -0.57 8.72
C ARG A 261 14.86 -0.03 8.36
N PHE A 262 15.24 -0.12 7.09
CA PHE A 262 16.57 0.31 6.62
C PHE A 262 16.79 1.83 6.76
N TYR A 263 15.72 2.62 6.78
CA TYR A 263 15.78 4.08 6.81
C TYR A 263 15.37 4.66 8.17
N GLN A 264 15.04 3.83 9.15
CA GLN A 264 14.64 4.33 10.48
C GLN A 264 15.79 5.06 11.16
N SER A 265 15.49 6.14 11.88
CA SER A 265 16.43 6.77 12.79
C SER A 265 16.89 5.80 13.88
N ILE A 266 18.04 6.09 14.48
CA ILE A 266 18.55 5.30 15.62
C ILE A 266 17.54 5.30 16.78
N HIS A 267 16.89 6.43 17.07
CA HIS A 267 15.89 6.51 18.14
C HIS A 267 14.67 5.62 17.86
N VAL A 268 14.17 5.62 16.62
CA VAL A 268 13.05 4.76 16.23
C VAL A 268 13.47 3.28 16.29
N LEU A 269 14.68 2.93 15.85
CA LEU A 269 15.21 1.57 15.92
C LEU A 269 15.35 1.06 17.36
N GLN A 270 15.76 1.94 18.28
CA GLN A 270 15.90 1.63 19.70
C GLN A 270 14.56 1.72 20.46
N ALA A 271 13.48 2.14 19.79
CA ALA A 271 12.19 2.46 20.42
C ALA A 271 12.33 3.42 21.61
N ALA A 272 13.26 4.38 21.49
CA ALA A 272 13.61 5.33 22.53
C ALA A 272 12.92 6.68 22.30
N GLY A 273 12.29 7.22 23.35
CA GLY A 273 11.71 8.57 23.31
C GLY A 273 10.50 8.73 22.38
N GLN A 274 10.45 9.87 21.71
CA GLN A 274 9.37 10.29 20.83
C GLN A 274 9.90 10.42 19.41
N HIS A 275 9.06 10.07 18.43
CA HIS A 275 9.33 10.23 17.01
C HIS A 275 8.93 11.66 16.61
N ASP A 276 9.88 12.44 16.13
CA ASP A 276 9.67 13.80 15.63
C ASP A 276 10.16 13.99 14.17
N HIS A 277 10.14 15.23 13.70
CA HIS A 277 10.56 15.59 12.36
C HIS A 277 12.07 15.36 12.09
N LEU A 278 12.92 15.37 13.11
CA LEU A 278 14.35 15.08 12.97
C LEU A 278 14.59 13.61 12.65
N ASP A 279 13.77 12.70 13.19
CA ASP A 279 13.84 11.28 12.84
C ASP A 279 13.52 11.05 11.34
N ASP A 280 12.53 11.77 10.80
CA ASP A 280 12.24 11.72 9.36
C ASP A 280 13.38 12.32 8.52
N LEU A 281 14.08 13.35 9.02
CA LEU A 281 15.27 13.91 8.36
C LEU A 281 16.47 12.95 8.41
N GLU A 282 16.65 12.22 9.50
CA GLU A 282 17.63 11.14 9.62
C GLU A 282 17.32 10.02 8.61
N SER A 283 16.03 9.72 8.38
CA SER A 283 15.62 8.81 7.31
C SER A 283 15.98 9.30 5.91
N PHE A 284 15.86 10.61 5.62
CA PHE A 284 16.37 11.17 4.36
C PHE A 284 17.89 11.02 4.23
N PHE A 285 18.64 11.19 5.31
CA PHE A 285 20.09 10.96 5.31
C PHE A 285 20.44 9.50 4.96
N TYR A 286 19.79 8.52 5.62
CA TYR A 286 20.02 7.10 5.31
C TYR A 286 19.58 6.73 3.88
N LEU A 287 18.49 7.32 3.39
CA LEU A 287 18.09 7.18 2.00
C LEU A 287 19.18 7.68 1.04
N PHE A 288 19.73 8.88 1.30
CA PHE A 288 20.81 9.44 0.49
C PHE A 288 22.05 8.54 0.50
N CYS A 289 22.50 8.09 1.68
CA CYS A 289 23.63 7.16 1.78
C CYS A 289 23.38 5.87 0.99
N MET A 290 22.18 5.30 1.09
CA MET A 290 21.84 4.08 0.34
C MET A 290 21.91 4.31 -1.18
N LEU A 291 21.48 5.46 -1.66
CA LEU A 291 21.52 5.79 -3.10
C LEU A 291 22.95 6.10 -3.58
N CYS A 292 23.81 6.67 -2.73
CA CYS A 292 25.20 6.97 -3.09
C CYS A 292 26.15 5.77 -3.00
N PHE A 293 25.89 4.82 -2.10
CA PHE A 293 26.80 3.68 -1.86
C PHE A 293 26.23 2.35 -2.35
N GLY A 294 24.93 2.26 -2.61
CA GLY A 294 24.26 1.05 -3.06
C GLY A 294 24.03 0.97 -4.56
N TYR A 295 24.33 2.05 -5.32
CA TYR A 295 24.21 2.13 -6.77
C TYR A 295 25.54 2.54 -7.41
#